data_AF-A0A7H8M0S9-F1
#
_entry.id   AF-A0A7H8M0S9-F1
#
_cell.length_a   1.000
_cell.length_b   1.000
_cell.length_c   1.000
_cell.angle_alpha   90.00
_cell.angle_beta   90.00
_cell.angle_gamma   90.00
#
_symmetry.space_group_name_H-M   'P 1'
#
loop_
_entity.id
_entity.type
_entity.pdbx_description
1 polymer ?
#
loop_
_entity_poly.entity_id
_entity_poly.type
_entity_poly.pdbx_seq_one_letter_code
_entity_poly.pdbx_strand_id
1 'polypeptide(L)'
;MWEVLVMAENSNYPDGWEWLGDLPDEWEPPSEFFQPSSTIEYNLAIRMLAWDFLGRDFSAIIGRFITESSLFKLWYSQLIKGSRRSPKEQAALALAAWECTHRCSDAWQDLVEQVEISGRNFRERNVQNAFHSLREVLEEVIVQLQELREDVQEAD
;
A
#
# COMPACT_ATOMS: atom_id res chain seq x y z
N MET A 1 -4.90 9.09 13.89
CA MET A 1 -3.76 9.95 13.57
C MET A 1 -3.82 10.25 12.08
N TRP A 2 -4.87 10.96 11.65
CA TRP A 2 -5.17 11.26 10.23
C TRP A 2 -5.64 12.70 10.04
N GLU A 3 -5.48 13.57 11.04
CA GLU A 3 -5.95 14.96 10.99
C GLU A 3 -4.92 15.95 10.41
N VAL A 4 -3.79 15.47 9.86
CA VAL A 4 -2.69 16.36 9.42
C VAL A 4 -2.71 16.65 7.91
N LEU A 5 -3.54 15.97 7.10
CA LEU A 5 -3.49 16.08 5.63
C LEU A 5 -4.55 16.98 4.97
N VAL A 6 -5.45 17.63 5.73
CA VAL A 6 -6.45 18.56 5.15
C VAL A 6 -5.99 20.01 5.26
N MET A 7 -4.98 20.42 4.49
CA MET A 7 -4.51 21.82 4.45
C MET A 7 -4.14 22.33 3.04
N ALA A 8 -4.52 21.62 1.96
CA ALA A 8 -4.09 21.92 0.59
C ALA A 8 -4.89 23.02 -0.14
N GLU A 9 -5.27 24.13 0.52
CA GLU A 9 -5.90 25.26 -0.20
C GLU A 9 -5.38 26.66 0.13
N ASN A 10 -4.31 26.82 0.93
CA ASN A 10 -3.59 28.10 1.05
C ASN A 10 -2.10 27.88 1.33
N SER A 11 -1.28 27.85 0.27
CA SER A 11 0.18 27.64 0.36
C SER A 11 0.89 28.77 1.10
N ASN A 12 1.13 28.56 2.39
CA ASN A 12 2.26 29.16 3.10
C ASN A 12 2.71 28.17 4.19
N TYR A 13 3.46 27.14 3.77
CA TYR A 13 4.07 26.20 4.70
C TYR A 13 5.03 26.94 5.63
N PRO A 14 5.12 26.59 6.93
CA PRO A 14 6.13 27.14 7.83
C PRO A 14 7.56 26.87 7.33
N ASP A 15 8.52 27.71 7.70
CA ASP A 15 9.94 27.51 7.37
C ASP A 15 10.41 26.09 7.74
N GLY A 16 10.99 25.38 6.77
CA GLY A 16 11.46 23.99 6.90
C GLY A 16 10.42 22.91 6.55
N TRP A 17 9.23 23.30 6.07
CA TRP A 17 8.15 22.40 5.63
C TRP A 17 7.87 22.47 4.12
N GLU A 18 8.72 23.16 3.37
CA GLU A 18 8.59 23.34 1.92
C GLU A 18 8.60 22.01 1.16
N TRP A 19 9.26 21.00 1.73
CA TRP A 19 9.30 19.63 1.21
C TRP A 19 7.95 18.92 1.19
N LEU A 20 6.92 19.45 1.88
CA LEU A 20 5.55 18.94 1.77
C LEU A 20 4.95 19.17 0.38
N GLY A 21 5.36 20.26 -0.30
CA GLY A 21 4.93 20.54 -1.67
C GLY A 21 5.58 19.63 -2.72
N ASP A 22 6.63 18.90 -2.34
CA ASP A 22 7.33 17.94 -3.20
C ASP A 22 6.77 16.51 -3.03
N LEU A 23 5.81 16.30 -2.13
CA LEU A 23 5.17 15.00 -1.97
C LEU A 23 4.24 14.74 -3.16
N PRO A 24 4.18 13.49 -3.67
CA PRO A 24 3.25 13.15 -4.74
C PRO A 24 1.80 13.44 -4.30
N ASP A 25 0.95 13.77 -5.28
CA ASP A 25 -0.48 13.98 -5.05
C ASP A 25 -1.06 12.81 -4.26
N GLU A 26 -1.85 13.13 -3.24
CA GLU A 26 -2.41 12.12 -2.33
C GLU A 26 -3.37 11.22 -3.11
N TRP A 27 -2.99 9.96 -3.32
CA TRP A 27 -3.93 8.95 -3.78
C TRP A 27 -5.02 8.78 -2.73
N GLU A 28 -6.28 8.99 -3.13
CA GLU A 28 -7.42 8.72 -2.27
C GLU A 28 -7.88 7.27 -2.44
N PRO A 29 -7.89 6.45 -1.37
CA PRO A 29 -8.40 5.09 -1.44
C PRO A 29 -9.88 5.10 -1.81
N PRO A 30 -10.33 4.15 -2.65
CA PRO A 30 -11.75 3.92 -2.87
C PRO A 30 -12.49 3.77 -1.54
N SER A 31 -13.68 4.36 -1.45
CA SER A 31 -14.47 4.43 -0.21
C SER A 31 -14.70 3.05 0.43
N GLU A 32 -14.76 2.01 -0.39
CA GLU A 32 -14.96 0.64 0.02
C GLU A 32 -13.76 0.02 0.77
N PHE A 33 -12.58 0.64 0.71
CA PHE A 33 -11.39 0.21 1.43
C PHE A 33 -11.28 0.79 2.84
N PHE A 34 -12.24 1.58 3.29
CA PHE A 34 -12.32 2.05 4.69
C PHE A 34 -13.12 1.13 5.61
N GLN A 35 -13.59 -0.02 5.10
CA GLN A 35 -14.30 -1.05 5.86
C GLN A 35 -13.79 -2.44 5.46
N PRO A 36 -13.80 -3.43 6.38
CA PRO A 36 -14.40 -3.41 7.72
C PRO A 36 -13.50 -2.85 8.84
N SER A 37 -12.23 -2.56 8.58
CA SER A 37 -11.29 -2.06 9.59
C SER A 37 -10.83 -0.62 9.29
N SER A 38 -10.10 0.00 10.21
CA SER A 38 -9.44 1.30 9.95
C SER A 38 -8.14 1.17 9.15
N THR A 39 -7.82 -0.03 8.64
CA THR A 39 -6.55 -0.35 7.98
C THR A 39 -6.81 -0.74 6.53
N ILE A 40 -6.40 0.13 5.60
CA ILE A 40 -6.70 0.00 4.17
C ILE A 40 -6.10 -1.28 3.60
N GLU A 41 -4.86 -1.61 3.96
CA GLU A 41 -4.15 -2.81 3.53
C GLU A 41 -4.91 -4.09 3.93
N TYR A 42 -5.51 -4.08 5.12
CA TYR A 42 -6.28 -5.23 5.61
C TYR A 42 -7.59 -5.34 4.86
N ASN A 43 -8.25 -4.22 4.61
CA ASN A 43 -9.52 -4.20 3.89
C ASN A 43 -9.32 -4.62 2.42
N LEU A 44 -8.25 -4.17 1.77
CA LEU A 44 -7.84 -4.62 0.44
C LEU A 44 -7.58 -6.14 0.43
N ALA A 45 -6.79 -6.62 1.39
CA ALA A 45 -6.47 -8.04 1.48
C ALA A 45 -7.71 -8.91 1.76
N ILE A 46 -8.63 -8.46 2.62
CA ILE A 46 -9.91 -9.14 2.86
C ILE A 46 -10.72 -9.23 1.57
N ARG A 47 -10.76 -8.16 0.77
CA ARG A 47 -11.49 -8.15 -0.52
C ARG A 47 -10.88 -9.15 -1.50
N MET A 48 -9.56 -9.17 -1.63
CA MET A 48 -8.87 -10.16 -2.46
C MET A 48 -9.17 -11.58 -1.97
N LEU A 49 -9.04 -11.85 -0.66
CA LEU A 49 -9.29 -13.18 -0.09
C LEU A 49 -10.76 -13.62 -0.17
N ALA A 50 -11.69 -12.68 -0.20
CA ALA A 50 -13.11 -12.95 -0.38
C ALA A 50 -13.50 -13.22 -1.84
N TRP A 51 -12.57 -13.05 -2.79
CA TRP A 51 -12.85 -13.27 -4.20
C TRP A 51 -12.57 -14.71 -4.61
N ASP A 52 -13.65 -15.46 -4.89
CA ASP A 52 -13.64 -16.91 -5.13
C ASP A 52 -12.75 -17.37 -6.31
N PHE A 53 -12.29 -16.45 -7.15
CA PHE A 53 -11.49 -16.74 -8.34
C PHE A 53 -9.98 -16.75 -8.07
N LEU A 54 -9.53 -16.30 -6.90
CA LEU A 54 -8.13 -16.36 -6.53
C LEU A 54 -7.77 -17.76 -6.00
N GLY A 55 -6.69 -18.31 -6.56
CA GLY A 55 -6.15 -19.59 -6.13
C GLY A 55 -5.49 -19.52 -4.75
N ARG A 56 -5.19 -20.70 -4.20
CA ARG A 56 -4.50 -20.83 -2.88
C ARG A 56 -3.11 -20.20 -2.87
N ASP A 57 -2.47 -20.15 -4.02
CA ASP A 57 -1.20 -19.47 -4.25
C ASP A 57 -1.31 -17.97 -3.97
N PHE A 58 -2.34 -17.31 -4.50
CA PHE A 58 -2.65 -15.92 -4.18
C PHE A 58 -2.98 -15.74 -2.70
N SER A 59 -3.76 -16.65 -2.10
CA SER A 59 -4.06 -16.56 -0.67
C SER A 59 -2.79 -16.55 0.19
N ALA A 60 -1.77 -17.34 -0.18
CA ALA A 60 -0.49 -17.36 0.52
C ALA A 60 0.29 -16.04 0.35
N ILE A 61 0.33 -15.49 -0.86
CA ILE A 61 0.98 -14.21 -1.16
C ILE A 61 0.29 -13.07 -0.41
N ILE A 62 -1.05 -13.01 -0.45
CA ILE A 62 -1.84 -11.99 0.26
C ILE A 62 -1.61 -12.10 1.77
N GLY A 63 -1.55 -13.32 2.32
CA GLY A 63 -1.20 -13.52 3.72
C GLY A 63 0.19 -12.97 4.08
N ARG A 64 1.17 -13.13 3.18
CA ARG A 64 2.51 -12.55 3.34
C ARG A 64 2.48 -11.02 3.25
N PHE A 65 1.71 -10.44 2.32
CA PHE A 65 1.49 -9.00 2.23
C PHE A 65 0.97 -8.42 3.55
N ILE A 66 -0.12 -8.99 4.10
CA ILE A 66 -0.66 -8.56 5.40
C ILE A 66 0.41 -8.65 6.51
N THR A 67 1.18 -9.73 6.52
CA THR A 67 2.25 -9.95 7.51
C THR A 67 3.29 -8.84 7.43
N GLU A 68 3.80 -8.54 6.24
CA GLU A 68 4.83 -7.52 6.07
C GLU A 68 4.31 -6.11 6.35
N SER A 69 3.09 -5.77 5.91
CA SER A 69 2.46 -4.48 6.27
C SER A 69 2.30 -4.34 7.79
N SER A 70 1.94 -5.41 8.49
CA SER A 70 1.81 -5.42 9.95
C SER A 70 3.15 -5.19 10.64
N LEU A 71 4.19 -5.91 10.19
CA LEU A 71 5.55 -5.79 10.72
C LEU A 71 6.12 -4.40 10.48
N PHE A 72 5.92 -3.84 9.28
CA PHE A 72 6.28 -2.45 8.97
C PHE A 72 5.61 -1.48 9.94
N LYS A 73 4.28 -1.57 10.15
CA LYS A 73 3.57 -0.66 11.05
C LYS A 73 4.03 -0.77 12.49
N LEU A 74 4.30 -1.98 12.97
CA LEU A 74 4.84 -2.21 14.30
C LEU A 74 6.20 -1.52 14.45
N TRP A 75 7.12 -1.78 13.52
CA TRP A 75 8.44 -1.15 13.49
C TRP A 75 8.37 0.38 13.38
N TYR A 76 7.57 0.89 12.44
CA TYR A 76 7.39 2.33 12.22
C TYR A 76 6.83 3.04 13.45
N SER A 77 5.89 2.41 14.17
CA SER A 77 5.34 2.95 15.42
C SER A 77 6.40 3.05 16.53
N GLN A 78 7.37 2.14 16.56
CA GLN A 78 8.50 2.19 17.49
C GLN A 78 9.50 3.27 17.05
N LEU A 79 9.76 3.40 15.75
CA LEU A 79 10.61 4.44 15.18
C LEU A 79 10.11 5.86 15.52
N ILE A 80 8.80 6.13 15.39
CA ILE A 80 8.22 7.44 15.73
C ILE A 80 8.38 7.75 17.23
N LYS A 81 8.22 6.74 18.10
CA LYS A 81 8.28 6.92 19.56
C LYS A 81 9.70 7.06 20.12
N GLY A 82 10.71 6.55 19.40
CA GLY A 82 12.07 6.42 19.93
C GLY A 82 13.19 7.05 19.10
N SER A 83 12.96 7.43 17.84
CA SER A 83 14.04 7.88 16.96
C SER A 83 14.29 9.40 17.01
N ARG A 84 15.53 9.79 16.67
CA ARG A 84 15.93 11.18 16.39
C ARG A 84 15.67 11.60 14.94
N ARG A 85 14.95 10.80 14.15
CA ARG A 85 14.74 11.08 12.73
C ARG A 85 13.91 12.33 12.53
N SER A 86 14.26 13.07 11.49
CA SER A 86 13.54 14.27 11.11
C SER A 86 12.10 13.92 10.69
N PRO A 87 11.15 14.86 10.85
CA PRO A 87 9.78 14.69 10.35
C PRO A 87 9.72 14.34 8.85
N LYS A 88 10.67 14.87 8.06
CA LYS A 88 10.81 14.58 6.63
C LYS A 88 11.09 13.11 6.35
N GLU A 89 12.03 12.51 7.07
CA GLU A 89 12.36 11.08 6.92
C GLU A 89 11.18 10.19 7.35
N GLN A 90 10.47 10.57 8.42
CA GLN A 90 9.30 9.83 8.89
C GLN A 90 8.15 9.89 7.87
N ALA A 91 7.92 11.04 7.24
CA ALA A 91 6.92 11.20 6.20
C ALA A 91 7.30 10.45 4.91
N ALA A 92 8.56 10.48 4.50
CA ALA A 92 9.04 9.72 3.34
C ALA A 92 8.80 8.21 3.50
N LEU A 93 9.04 7.66 4.69
CA LEU A 93 8.76 6.25 4.99
C LEU A 93 7.27 5.93 4.97
N ALA A 94 6.44 6.81 5.53
CA ALA A 94 4.99 6.64 5.51
C ALA A 94 4.47 6.65 4.06
N LEU A 95 4.96 7.56 3.23
CA LEU A 95 4.60 7.63 1.81
C LEU A 95 5.06 6.43 1.02
N ALA A 96 6.26 5.91 1.28
CA ALA A 96 6.73 4.70 0.61
C ALA A 96 5.84 3.49 0.91
N ALA A 97 5.40 3.34 2.17
CA ALA A 97 4.45 2.30 2.56
C ALA A 97 3.02 2.55 2.04
N TRP A 98 2.62 3.81 1.93
CA TRP A 98 1.36 4.20 1.30
C TRP A 98 1.33 3.80 -0.18
N GLU A 99 2.38 4.13 -0.91
CA GLU A 99 2.52 3.82 -2.33
C GLU A 99 2.51 2.31 -2.59
N CYS A 100 3.09 1.51 -1.69
CA CYS A 100 2.97 0.06 -1.73
C CYS A 100 1.50 -0.42 -1.73
N THR A 101 0.66 0.22 -0.91
CA THR A 101 -0.77 -0.12 -0.82
C THR A 101 -1.54 0.32 -2.06
N HIS A 102 -1.23 1.52 -2.55
CA HIS A 102 -1.79 2.08 -3.77
C HIS A 102 -1.51 1.18 -4.99
N ARG A 103 -0.25 0.77 -5.19
CA ARG A 103 0.13 -0.16 -6.29
C ARG A 103 -0.63 -1.47 -6.23
N CYS A 104 -0.77 -2.07 -5.04
CA CYS A 104 -1.56 -3.28 -4.85
C CYS A 104 -3.05 -3.07 -5.17
N SER A 105 -3.60 -1.90 -4.83
CA SER A 105 -4.98 -1.52 -5.18
C SER A 105 -5.18 -1.45 -6.69
N ASP A 106 -4.31 -0.75 -7.40
CA ASP A 106 -4.44 -0.54 -8.84
C ASP A 106 -4.37 -1.87 -9.60
N ALA A 107 -3.40 -2.72 -9.27
CA ALA A 107 -3.28 -4.04 -9.89
C ALA A 107 -4.48 -4.94 -9.59
N TRP A 108 -5.07 -4.80 -8.39
CA TRP A 108 -6.29 -5.51 -8.03
C TRP A 108 -7.50 -5.03 -8.82
N GLN A 109 -7.66 -3.71 -8.95
CA GLN A 109 -8.76 -3.12 -9.70
C GLN A 109 -8.71 -3.48 -11.19
N ASP A 110 -7.52 -3.43 -11.80
CA ASP A 110 -7.33 -3.88 -13.19
C ASP A 110 -7.76 -5.35 -13.35
N LEU A 111 -7.34 -6.23 -12.44
CA LEU A 111 -7.76 -7.64 -12.49
C LEU A 111 -9.28 -7.81 -12.42
N VAL A 112 -9.94 -7.10 -11.49
CA VAL A 112 -11.41 -7.12 -11.37
C VAL A 112 -12.05 -6.64 -12.67
N GLU A 113 -11.59 -5.51 -13.21
CA GLU A 113 -12.10 -4.93 -14.46
C GLU A 113 -11.91 -5.88 -15.65
N GLN A 114 -10.72 -6.48 -15.84
CA GLN A 114 -10.48 -7.42 -16.94
C GLN A 114 -11.37 -8.67 -16.83
N VAL A 115 -11.61 -9.17 -15.60
CA VAL A 115 -12.51 -10.31 -15.39
C VAL A 115 -13.96 -9.95 -15.69
N GLU A 116 -14.39 -8.73 -15.39
CA GLU A 116 -15.73 -8.24 -15.74
C GLU A 116 -15.89 -8.08 -17.26
N ILE A 117 -14.94 -7.43 -17.93
CA ILE A 117 -14.94 -7.21 -19.39
C ILE A 117 -14.96 -8.53 -20.15
N SER A 118 -14.17 -9.51 -19.71
CA SER A 118 -14.08 -10.84 -20.34
C SER A 118 -15.32 -11.72 -20.12
N GLY A 119 -16.30 -11.27 -19.33
CA GLY A 119 -17.44 -12.12 -18.94
C GLY A 119 -16.99 -13.36 -18.16
N ARG A 120 -15.93 -13.23 -17.35
CA ARG A 120 -15.27 -14.31 -16.60
C ARG A 120 -14.61 -15.37 -17.48
N ASN A 121 -14.18 -15.00 -18.68
CA ASN A 121 -13.35 -15.85 -19.52
C ASN A 121 -11.89 -15.75 -19.06
N PHE A 122 -11.54 -16.56 -18.06
CA PHE A 122 -10.19 -16.56 -17.49
C PHE A 122 -9.08 -16.94 -18.48
N ARG A 123 -9.39 -17.47 -19.67
CA ARG A 123 -8.39 -17.80 -20.70
C ARG A 123 -8.00 -16.60 -21.55
N GLU A 124 -8.69 -15.47 -21.41
CA GLU A 124 -8.34 -14.26 -22.14
C GLU A 124 -6.99 -13.74 -21.71
N ARG A 125 -6.21 -13.31 -22.70
CA ARG A 125 -4.84 -12.85 -22.49
C ARG A 125 -4.79 -11.67 -21.52
N ASN A 126 -5.75 -10.75 -21.59
CA ASN A 126 -5.80 -9.59 -20.69
C ASN A 126 -6.03 -10.02 -19.24
N VAL A 127 -6.95 -10.97 -19.00
CA VAL A 127 -7.19 -11.53 -17.66
C VAL A 127 -5.93 -12.24 -17.14
N GLN A 128 -5.27 -13.05 -17.97
CA GLN A 128 -4.03 -13.74 -17.59
C GLN A 128 -2.91 -12.74 -17.27
N ASN A 129 -2.77 -11.68 -18.06
CA ASN A 129 -1.80 -10.61 -17.79
C ASN A 129 -2.12 -9.88 -16.48
N ALA A 130 -3.39 -9.60 -16.19
CA ALA A 130 -3.78 -8.92 -14.96
C ALA A 130 -3.53 -9.80 -13.71
N PHE A 131 -3.75 -11.11 -13.80
CA PHE A 131 -3.33 -12.04 -12.74
C PHE A 131 -1.81 -12.01 -12.52
N HIS A 132 -1.04 -12.06 -13.61
CA HIS A 132 0.42 -12.02 -13.53
C HIS A 132 0.90 -10.70 -12.90
N SER A 133 0.36 -9.57 -13.36
CA SER A 133 0.64 -8.23 -12.84
C SER A 133 0.33 -8.13 -11.34
N LEU A 134 -0.85 -8.57 -10.90
CA LEU A 134 -1.20 -8.57 -9.47
C LEU A 134 -0.21 -9.37 -8.63
N ARG A 135 0.19 -10.55 -9.11
CA ARG A 135 1.19 -11.38 -8.42
C ARG A 135 2.52 -10.65 -8.31
N GLU A 136 3.04 -10.12 -9.41
CA GLU A 136 4.31 -9.41 -9.44
C GLU A 136 4.29 -8.22 -8.49
N VAL A 137 3.25 -7.38 -8.55
CA VAL A 137 3.10 -6.23 -7.67
C VAL A 137 3.05 -6.64 -6.20
N LEU A 138 2.29 -7.68 -5.84
CA LEU A 138 2.25 -8.17 -4.46
C LEU A 138 3.63 -8.65 -3.99
N GLU A 139 4.34 -9.41 -4.81
CA GLU A 139 5.68 -9.93 -4.49
C GLU A 139 6.70 -8.78 -4.34
N GLU A 140 6.68 -7.79 -5.23
CA GLU A 140 7.52 -6.60 -5.16
C GLU A 140 7.23 -5.75 -3.92
N VAL A 141 5.96 -5.49 -3.63
CA VAL A 141 5.54 -4.72 -2.45
C VAL A 141 5.94 -5.42 -1.16
N ILE A 142 5.82 -6.74 -1.10
CA ILE A 142 6.30 -7.54 0.03
C ILE A 142 7.80 -7.31 0.26
N VAL A 143 8.61 -7.36 -0.80
CA VAL A 143 10.06 -7.14 -0.71
C VAL A 143 10.35 -5.69 -0.29
N GLN A 144 9.68 -4.71 -0.89
CA GLN A 144 9.86 -3.30 -0.56
C GLN A 144 9.52 -3.00 0.90
N LEU A 145 8.45 -3.57 1.45
CA LEU A 145 8.08 -3.42 2.87
C LEU A 145 9.10 -4.08 3.81
N GLN A 146 9.77 -5.16 3.37
CA GLN A 146 10.86 -5.79 4.09
C GLN A 146 12.11 -4.88 4.08
N GLU A 147 12.52 -4.40 2.90
CA GLU A 147 13.68 -3.51 2.72
C GLU A 147 13.53 -2.20 3.49
N LEU A 148 12.36 -1.55 3.44
CA LEU A 148 12.07 -0.32 4.19
C LEU A 148 12.28 -0.47 5.71
N ARG A 149 12.16 -1.70 6.23
CA ARG A 149 12.39 -2.03 7.63
C ARG A 149 13.86 -2.40 7.90
N GLU A 150 14.50 -3.12 6.98
CA GLU A 150 15.87 -3.65 7.12
C GLU A 150 16.96 -2.60 6.88
N ASP A 151 16.80 -1.72 5.88
CA ASP A 151 17.72 -0.60 5.57
C ASP A 151 17.94 0.35 6.76
N VAL A 152 17.10 0.25 7.79
CA VAL A 152 17.15 1.05 9.00
C VAL A 152 17.86 0.33 10.15
N GLN A 153 17.86 -1.00 10.19
CA GLN A 153 18.51 -1.75 11.27
C GLN A 153 20.04 -1.75 11.15
N GLU A 154 20.60 -1.47 9.98
CA GLU A 154 22.06 -1.42 9.75
C GLU A 154 22.70 -0.04 10.01
N ALA A 155 21.89 0.98 10.31
CA ALA A 155 22.36 2.36 10.52
C ALA A 155 22.54 2.77 11.99
N ASP A 156 22.21 1.89 12.94
CA ASP A 156 22.38 2.03 14.40
C ASP A 156 23.54 1.15 14.92
#